data_AF-A0A0H2KWG9-F1
#
_entry.id   AF-A0A0H2KWG9-F1
#
_cell.length_a   1.000
_cell.length_b   1.000
_cell.length_c   1.000
_cell.angle_alpha   90.00
_cell.angle_beta   90.00
_cell.angle_gamma   90.00
#
_symmetry.space_group_name_H-M   'P 1'
#
loop_
_entity.id
_entity.type
_entity.pdbx_description
1 polymer ?
#
loop_
_entity_poly.entity_id
_entity_poly.type
_entity_poly.pdbx_seq_one_letter_code
_entity_poly.pdbx_strand_id
1 'polypeptide(L)'
;MASSAEQVYCDWCGGPLSAESADRSRWLGLTSEDAWACATCIDKGLYRVPPDGWDGPLEEWLARDQYVLSVDDRSAIVNALTEVCYGPEAIEDWEFEVRMGISRDEAGQVLRRIAGR
;
A
#
# COMPACT_ATOMS: atom_id res chain seq x y z
N MET A 1 -12.66 -15.39 -21.10
CA MET A 1 -13.09 -15.10 -19.72
C MET A 1 -12.39 -16.13 -18.83
N ALA A 2 -11.19 -15.81 -18.36
CA ALA A 2 -10.47 -16.66 -17.44
C ALA A 2 -11.13 -16.49 -16.05
N SER A 3 -11.47 -17.61 -15.43
CA SER A 3 -11.94 -17.67 -14.05
C SER A 3 -10.81 -17.16 -13.16
N SER A 4 -10.99 -15.99 -12.54
CA SER A 4 -10.09 -15.44 -11.50
C SER A 4 -10.18 -16.32 -10.24
N ALA A 5 -9.51 -17.48 -10.26
CA ALA A 5 -9.30 -18.22 -9.03
C ALA A 5 -8.39 -17.36 -8.15
N GLU A 6 -8.92 -16.86 -7.04
CA GLU A 6 -8.11 -16.09 -6.07
C GLU A 6 -6.88 -16.91 -5.71
N GLN A 7 -5.70 -16.31 -5.82
CA GLN A 7 -4.43 -16.92 -5.45
C GLN A 7 -4.47 -17.32 -3.97
N VAL A 8 -4.28 -18.62 -3.68
CA VAL A 8 -4.34 -19.17 -2.30
C VAL A 8 -2.97 -19.46 -1.69
N TYR A 9 -1.89 -19.35 -2.46
CA TYR A 9 -0.51 -19.63 -2.06
C TYR A 9 0.43 -18.48 -2.43
N CYS A 10 1.45 -18.24 -1.62
CA CYS A 10 2.43 -17.18 -1.81
C CYS A 10 3.46 -17.55 -2.89
N ASP A 11 3.76 -16.66 -3.83
CA ASP A 11 4.67 -16.96 -4.94
C ASP A 11 6.14 -17.08 -4.55
N TRP A 12 6.53 -16.56 -3.38
CA TRP A 12 7.93 -16.61 -2.92
C TRP A 12 8.25 -17.86 -2.11
N CYS A 13 7.26 -18.49 -1.48
CA CYS A 13 7.52 -19.59 -0.55
C CYS A 13 6.54 -20.76 -0.65
N GLY A 14 5.50 -20.65 -1.49
CA GLY A 14 4.41 -21.63 -1.59
C GLY A 14 3.55 -21.75 -0.34
N GLY A 15 3.75 -20.88 0.66
CA GLY A 15 2.98 -20.88 1.90
C GLY A 15 1.54 -20.37 1.71
N PRO A 16 0.61 -20.69 2.64
CA PRO A 16 -0.79 -20.27 2.51
C PRO A 16 -0.92 -18.74 2.58
N LEU A 17 -1.83 -18.19 1.78
CA LEU A 17 -2.23 -16.79 1.86
C LEU A 17 -3.46 -16.62 2.74
N SER A 18 -3.37 -15.70 3.70
CA SER A 18 -4.54 -15.21 4.44
C SER A 18 -5.18 -14.03 3.70
N ALA A 19 -6.46 -13.75 3.96
CA ALA A 19 -7.13 -12.56 3.46
C ALA A 19 -6.35 -11.27 3.83
N GLU A 20 -5.82 -11.21 5.06
CA GLU A 20 -4.96 -10.11 5.50
C GLU A 20 -3.67 -9.98 4.67
N SER A 21 -3.04 -11.10 4.28
CA SER A 21 -1.85 -11.08 3.43
C SER A 21 -2.16 -10.60 2.02
N ALA A 22 -3.34 -10.96 1.48
CA ALA A 22 -3.82 -10.46 0.20
C ALA A 22 -4.05 -8.94 0.25
N ASP A 23 -4.70 -8.44 1.30
CA ASP A 23 -4.90 -7.00 1.49
C ASP A 23 -3.58 -6.24 1.63
N ARG A 24 -2.63 -6.76 2.41
CA ARG A 24 -1.28 -6.18 2.50
C ARG A 24 -0.55 -6.22 1.16
N SER A 25 -0.70 -7.28 0.37
CA SER A 25 -0.09 -7.38 -0.96
C SER A 25 -0.63 -6.31 -1.91
N ARG A 26 -1.94 -6.05 -1.91
CA ARG A 26 -2.56 -4.96 -2.68
C ARG A 26 -1.98 -3.59 -2.30
N TRP A 27 -1.74 -3.35 -1.01
CA TRP A 27 -1.10 -2.14 -0.53
C TRP A 27 0.34 -1.95 -1.00
N LEU A 28 1.05 -3.05 -1.24
CA LEU A 28 2.42 -3.07 -1.76
C LEU A 28 2.47 -2.89 -3.28
N GLY A 29 1.34 -2.63 -3.92
CA GLY A 29 1.25 -2.51 -5.37
C GLY A 29 1.48 -3.82 -6.10
N LEU A 30 1.33 -4.96 -5.41
CA LEU A 30 1.31 -6.29 -6.02
C LEU A 30 -0.09 -6.48 -6.65
N THR A 31 -0.31 -5.80 -7.78
CA THR A 31 -1.63 -5.68 -8.43
C THR A 31 -1.85 -6.68 -9.56
N SER A 32 -0.82 -7.40 -10.01
CA SER A 32 -0.98 -8.47 -11.00
C SER A 32 -1.61 -9.71 -10.35
N GLU A 33 -2.40 -10.45 -11.14
CA GLU A 33 -3.16 -11.63 -10.69
C GLU A 33 -2.30 -12.81 -10.19
N ASP A 34 -0.97 -12.67 -10.18
CA ASP A 34 0.02 -13.74 -9.94
C ASP A 34 1.21 -13.30 -9.04
N ALA A 35 0.99 -12.43 -8.04
CA ALA A 35 2.11 -11.87 -7.25
C ALA A 35 1.82 -11.62 -5.76
N TRP A 36 0.99 -12.42 -5.09
CA TRP A 36 0.69 -12.19 -3.66
C TRP A 36 1.74 -12.80 -2.72
N ALA A 37 2.13 -12.01 -1.71
CA ALA A 37 3.09 -12.42 -0.70
C ALA A 37 2.40 -12.73 0.63
N CYS A 38 2.81 -13.82 1.30
CA CYS A 38 2.35 -14.09 2.67
C CYS A 38 2.98 -13.09 3.65
N ALA A 39 2.39 -12.95 4.84
CA ALA A 39 2.88 -12.07 5.90
C ALA A 39 4.40 -12.23 6.15
N THR A 40 4.92 -13.46 6.18
CA THR A 40 6.36 -13.70 6.38
C THR A 40 7.22 -13.16 5.24
N CYS A 41 6.80 -13.32 3.98
CA CYS A 41 7.54 -12.81 2.83
C CYS A 41 7.45 -11.29 2.74
N ILE A 42 6.33 -10.71 3.18
CA ILE A 42 6.16 -9.26 3.33
C ILE A 42 7.12 -8.71 4.39
N ASP A 43 7.09 -9.27 5.60
CA ASP A 43 7.90 -8.78 6.73
C ASP A 43 9.41 -8.92 6.46
N LYS A 44 9.81 -9.94 5.69
CA LYS A 44 11.20 -10.14 5.25
C LYS A 44 11.59 -9.33 4.01
N GLY A 45 10.65 -8.64 3.38
CA GLY A 45 10.91 -7.85 2.17
C GLY A 45 11.21 -8.69 0.92
N LEU A 46 10.85 -9.97 0.88
CA LEU A 46 11.15 -10.87 -0.24
C LEU A 46 10.45 -10.43 -1.53
N TYR A 47 9.24 -9.87 -1.40
CA TYR A 47 8.42 -9.37 -2.52
C TYR A 47 9.06 -8.21 -3.31
N ARG A 48 10.19 -7.65 -2.83
CA ARG A 48 10.95 -6.60 -3.55
C ARG A 48 11.74 -7.15 -4.74
N VAL A 49 11.88 -8.46 -4.82
CA VAL A 49 12.46 -9.18 -5.96
C VAL A 49 11.32 -9.98 -6.58
N PRO A 50 11.20 -10.04 -7.92
CA PRO A 50 10.17 -10.86 -8.57
C PRO A 50 10.18 -12.32 -8.08
N PRO A 51 9.02 -12.99 -8.05
CA PRO A 51 8.95 -14.39 -7.67
C PRO A 51 9.53 -15.29 -8.77
N ASP A 52 9.75 -16.56 -8.44
CA ASP A 52 10.17 -17.57 -9.42
C ASP A 52 9.09 -17.71 -10.50
N GLY A 53 9.50 -17.61 -11.77
CA GLY A 53 8.60 -17.71 -12.92
C GLY A 53 8.12 -16.36 -13.50
N TRP A 54 8.50 -15.23 -12.89
CA TRP A 54 8.33 -13.92 -13.51
C TRP A 54 9.12 -13.82 -14.82
N ASP A 55 8.46 -13.38 -15.90
CA ASP A 55 9.02 -13.30 -17.26
C ASP A 55 9.24 -11.86 -17.77
N GLY A 56 8.84 -10.86 -16.99
CA GLY A 56 9.03 -9.45 -17.31
C GLY A 56 10.43 -8.90 -16.97
N PRO A 57 10.79 -7.71 -17.47
CA PRO A 57 12.03 -7.02 -17.07
C PRO A 57 12.05 -6.70 -15.57
N LEU A 58 13.23 -6.74 -14.95
CA LEU A 58 13.38 -6.46 -13.51
C LEU A 58 13.10 -4.98 -13.18
N GLU A 59 13.34 -4.09 -14.14
CA GLU A 59 13.05 -2.65 -14.06
C GLU A 59 11.55 -2.35 -14.01
N GLU A 60 10.72 -3.26 -14.49
CA GLU A 60 9.26 -3.16 -14.46
C GLU A 60 8.66 -3.74 -13.17
N TRP A 61 9.49 -4.29 -12.28
CA TRP A 61 9.04 -4.82 -11.00
C TRP A 61 8.69 -3.69 -10.01
N LEU A 62 7.43 -3.26 -10.04
CA LEU A 62 6.91 -2.12 -9.28
C LEU A 62 7.13 -2.22 -7.77
N ALA A 63 7.16 -3.43 -7.21
CA ALA A 63 7.33 -3.64 -5.77
C ALA A 63 8.77 -3.47 -5.27
N ARG A 64 9.74 -3.26 -6.18
CA ARG A 64 11.14 -2.98 -5.82
C ARG A 64 11.29 -1.67 -5.04
N ASP A 65 10.54 -0.65 -5.46
CA ASP A 65 10.70 0.74 -4.99
C ASP A 65 9.54 1.21 -4.10
N GLN A 66 8.52 0.36 -3.87
CA GLN A 66 7.41 0.71 -2.98
C GLN A 66 7.82 0.55 -1.51
N TYR A 67 7.90 1.68 -0.81
CA TYR A 67 8.10 1.72 0.63
C TYR A 67 6.90 1.12 1.36
N VAL A 68 7.13 0.08 2.15
CA VAL A 68 6.13 -0.36 3.15
C VAL A 68 6.20 0.61 4.30
N LEU A 69 5.14 1.39 4.48
CA LEU A 69 4.90 2.05 5.76
C LEU A 69 4.57 0.94 6.76
N SER A 70 5.30 0.86 7.88
CA SER A 70 4.91 -0.02 8.98
C SER A 70 3.52 0.36 9.50
N VAL A 71 2.89 -0.52 10.29
CA VAL A 71 1.61 -0.18 10.95
C VAL A 71 1.76 1.09 11.79
N ASP A 72 2.91 1.28 12.43
CA ASP A 72 3.21 2.44 13.25
C ASP A 72 3.44 3.69 12.38
N ASP A 73 4.19 3.58 11.27
CA ASP A 73 4.40 4.69 10.34
C ASP A 73 3.06 5.16 9.75
N ARG A 74 2.21 4.22 9.35
CA ARG A 74 0.87 4.51 8.85
C ARG A 74 0.02 5.19 9.92
N SER A 75 0.03 4.68 11.14
CA SER A 75 -0.69 5.29 12.26
C SER A 75 -0.20 6.73 12.51
N ALA A 76 1.11 6.94 12.49
CA ALA A 76 1.71 8.26 12.67
C ALA A 76 1.30 9.24 11.55
N ILE A 77 1.36 8.79 10.28
CA ILE A 77 0.97 9.60 9.11
C ILE A 77 -0.53 9.94 9.16
N VAL A 78 -1.40 8.97 9.45
CA VAL A 78 -2.85 9.20 9.56
C VAL A 78 -3.17 10.18 10.68
N ASN A 79 -2.55 10.04 11.85
CA ASN A 79 -2.78 10.95 12.97
C ASN A 79 -2.30 12.36 12.65
N ALA A 80 -1.10 12.50 12.06
CA ALA A 80 -0.56 13.80 11.67
C ALA A 80 -1.44 14.49 10.61
N LEU A 81 -1.85 13.77 9.56
CA LEU A 81 -2.74 14.33 8.54
C LEU A 81 -4.12 14.67 9.11
N THR A 82 -4.64 13.85 10.03
CA THR A 82 -5.91 14.15 10.72
C THR A 82 -5.82 15.45 11.51
N GLU A 83 -4.75 15.65 12.27
CA GLU A 83 -4.52 16.88 13.05
C GLU A 83 -4.41 18.10 12.14
N VAL A 84 -3.66 18.00 11.05
CA VAL A 84 -3.50 19.09 10.07
C VAL A 84 -4.81 19.41 9.34
N CYS A 85 -5.63 18.39 9.02
CA CYS A 85 -6.89 18.58 8.30
C CYS A 85 -8.07 18.96 9.20
N TYR A 86 -8.11 18.51 10.46
CA TYR A 86 -9.31 18.55 11.28
C TYR A 86 -9.04 18.89 12.77
N GLY A 87 -7.78 19.19 13.12
CA GLY A 87 -7.41 19.58 14.48
C GLY A 87 -7.97 20.94 14.90
N PRO A 88 -7.90 21.27 16.20
CA PRO A 88 -8.37 22.55 16.73
C PRO A 88 -7.66 23.77 16.14
N GLU A 89 -6.42 23.60 15.69
CA GLU A 89 -5.59 24.63 15.06
C GLU A 89 -5.55 24.48 13.52
N ALA A 90 -6.51 23.77 12.93
CA ALA A 90 -6.59 23.62 11.48
C ALA A 90 -6.76 25.00 10.83
N ILE A 91 -5.81 25.35 9.96
CA ILE A 91 -5.82 26.61 9.20
C ILE A 91 -7.00 26.66 8.22
N GLU A 92 -7.31 27.85 7.69
CA GLU A 92 -8.36 28.03 6.69
C GLU A 92 -8.02 27.33 5.36
N ASP A 93 -9.04 26.98 4.58
CA ASP A 93 -8.87 26.19 3.34
C ASP A 93 -7.98 26.87 2.30
N TRP A 94 -8.11 28.19 2.13
CA TRP A 94 -7.26 28.93 1.20
C TRP A 94 -5.78 28.89 1.61
N GLU A 95 -5.48 28.94 2.91
CA GLU A 95 -4.10 28.88 3.40
C GLU A 95 -3.54 27.45 3.30
N PHE A 96 -4.38 26.45 3.59
CA PHE A 96 -4.04 25.05 3.41
C PHE A 96 -3.62 24.76 1.97
N GLU A 97 -4.44 25.18 0.99
CA GLU A 97 -4.17 24.94 -0.42
C GLU A 97 -2.85 25.59 -0.87
N VAL A 98 -2.59 26.83 -0.43
CA VAL A 98 -1.34 27.54 -0.73
C VAL A 98 -0.12 26.85 -0.12
N ARG A 99 -0.22 26.35 1.11
CA ARG A 99 0.94 25.77 1.83
C ARG A 99 1.21 24.32 1.45
N MET A 100 0.15 23.54 1.19
CA MET A 100 0.24 22.11 0.90
C MET A 100 0.29 21.81 -0.60
N GLY A 101 -0.13 22.75 -1.45
CA GLY A 101 -0.20 22.56 -2.91
C GLY A 101 -1.33 21.65 -3.37
N ILE A 102 -2.24 21.28 -2.47
CA ILE A 102 -3.43 20.46 -2.71
C ILE A 102 -4.58 20.95 -1.85
N SER A 103 -5.81 20.69 -2.28
CA SER A 103 -7.01 20.99 -1.49
C SER A 103 -7.16 20.06 -0.28
N ARG A 104 -7.91 20.51 0.74
CA ARG A 104 -8.23 19.69 1.91
C ARG A 104 -9.03 18.43 1.54
N ASP A 105 -9.87 18.51 0.52
CA ASP A 105 -10.62 17.37 0.01
C ASP A 105 -9.70 16.31 -0.62
N GLU A 106 -8.69 16.73 -1.38
CA GLU A 106 -7.67 15.82 -1.93
C GLU A 106 -6.83 15.19 -0.81
N ALA A 107 -6.43 15.97 0.18
CA ALA A 107 -5.76 15.44 1.37
C ALA A 107 -6.64 14.42 2.11
N GLY A 108 -7.94 14.67 2.22
CA GLY A 108 -8.92 13.73 2.79
C GLY A 108 -9.05 12.43 1.98
N GLN A 109 -8.93 12.48 0.66
CA GLN A 109 -8.88 11.28 -0.20
C GLN A 109 -7.60 10.49 0.01
N VAL A 110 -6.45 11.17 0.16
CA VAL A 110 -5.18 10.53 0.54
C VAL A 110 -5.33 9.84 1.90
N LEU A 111 -5.93 10.51 2.88
CA LEU A 111 -6.14 9.96 4.21
C LEU A 111 -7.01 8.70 4.19
N ARG A 112 -8.12 8.69 3.44
CA ARG A 112 -8.98 7.50 3.28
C ARG A 112 -8.22 6.32 2.69
N ARG A 113 -7.43 6.58 1.64
CA ARG A 113 -6.54 5.57 1.04
C ARG A 113 -5.60 5.03 2.12
N ILE A 114 -4.77 5.87 2.73
CA ILE A 114 -3.76 5.41 3.70
C ILE A 114 -4.40 4.70 4.91
N ALA A 115 -5.58 5.12 5.36
CA ALA A 115 -6.29 4.50 6.47
C ALA A 115 -6.96 3.15 6.14
N GLY A 116 -7.03 2.76 4.86
CA GLY A 116 -7.68 1.52 4.43
C GLY A 116 -9.20 1.51 4.61
N ARG A 117 -9.85 2.67 4.42
CA ARG A 117 -11.31 2.83 4.56
C ARG A 117 -11.95 3.42 3.30
#